data_AF-A0A7X0B013-F1
#
_entry.id   AF-A0A7X0B013-F1
#
_cell.length_a   1.000
_cell.length_b   1.000
_cell.length_c   1.000
_cell.angle_alpha   90.00
_cell.angle_beta   90.00
_cell.angle_gamma   90.00
#
_symmetry.space_group_name_H-M   'P 1'
#
loop_
_entity.id
_entity.type
_entity.pdbx_description
1 polymer ?
#
loop_
_entity_poly.entity_id
_entity_poly.type
_entity_poly.pdbx_seq_one_letter_code
_entity_poly.pdbx_strand_id
1 'polypeptide(L)'
;MIVNHPAFHGRPDLKQRLVDAIDALVAEGHFSGRRNAKSLTALLSMEWEEFSEFYGLPPALVLLLDIMPAYAFNEVAVAAWRDLVLAITPGADLAPPLHDFLLMMMSPPREDIDPSDITGRLSKLHQRLLAGEAVPRPEWANIRKELVALSEEGLPAGDRRKLQYSVWEAAAWPLRDSPSILVQMFRSWGILSELVPDPEWSDADEANKERVLREIWREQESVRAAGETPEYPVLFMAREPDLARRFEAHLNRANAGTSERWGEAINYLTSLFRDGVVAGQV
;
A
#
# COMPACT_ATOMS: atom_id res chain seq x y z
N MET A 1 -6.30 11.01 -24.22
CA MET A 1 -5.31 9.95 -24.52
C MET A 1 -4.15 10.17 -23.57
N ILE A 2 -3.97 9.31 -22.58
CA ILE A 2 -2.71 9.31 -21.81
C ILE A 2 -1.68 8.66 -22.74
N VAL A 3 -0.67 9.44 -23.12
CA VAL A 3 0.50 9.00 -23.87
C VAL A 3 1.34 8.18 -22.92
N ASN A 4 1.68 6.95 -23.30
CA ASN A 4 2.57 6.12 -22.49
C ASN A 4 3.97 6.73 -22.65
N HIS A 5 4.40 7.52 -21.67
CA HIS A 5 5.72 8.14 -21.71
C HIS A 5 6.77 7.09 -21.33
N PRO A 6 7.86 6.96 -22.10
CA PRO A 6 8.97 6.13 -21.70
C PRO A 6 9.54 6.65 -20.36
N ALA A 7 9.88 5.75 -19.44
CA ALA A 7 10.34 6.11 -18.10
C ALA A 7 11.47 7.16 -18.14
N PHE A 8 11.38 8.22 -17.31
CA PHE A 8 12.37 9.31 -17.31
C PHE A 8 12.57 9.98 -18.67
N HIS A 9 11.60 9.88 -19.59
CA HIS A 9 11.73 10.34 -20.97
C HIS A 9 12.97 9.76 -21.69
N GLY A 10 13.46 8.59 -21.26
CA GLY A 10 14.72 8.01 -21.76
C GLY A 10 16.00 8.67 -21.23
N ARG A 11 15.91 9.58 -20.25
CA ARG A 11 17.02 10.40 -19.76
C ARG A 11 17.63 9.85 -18.46
N PRO A 12 18.86 9.30 -18.49
CA PRO A 12 19.54 8.81 -17.30
C PRO A 12 19.86 9.92 -16.29
N ASP A 13 20.15 11.13 -16.76
CA ASP A 13 20.44 12.29 -15.91
C ASP A 13 19.20 12.72 -15.09
N LEU A 14 18.01 12.60 -15.68
CA LEU A 14 16.75 12.91 -15.00
C LEU A 14 16.45 11.88 -13.90
N LYS A 15 16.70 10.59 -14.16
CA LYS A 15 16.65 9.55 -13.13
C LYS A 15 17.65 9.84 -12.00
N GLN A 16 18.90 10.17 -12.35
CA GLN A 16 19.93 10.46 -11.35
C GLN A 16 19.51 11.63 -10.45
N ARG A 17 18.93 12.69 -11.03
CA ARG A 17 18.42 13.83 -10.25
C ARG A 17 17.35 13.41 -9.22
N LEU A 18 16.44 12.51 -9.59
CA LEU A 18 15.44 11.99 -8.64
C LEU A 18 16.09 11.19 -7.51
N VAL A 19 17.04 10.32 -7.86
CA VAL A 19 17.78 9.51 -6.88
C VAL A 19 18.55 10.41 -5.91
N ASP A 20 19.27 11.41 -6.41
CA ASP A 20 20.02 12.35 -5.57
C ASP A 20 19.10 13.13 -4.61
N ALA A 21 17.90 13.51 -5.07
CA ALA A 21 16.91 14.17 -4.23
C ALA A 21 16.37 13.24 -3.14
N ILE A 22 16.09 11.98 -3.49
CA ILE A 22 15.69 10.95 -2.52
C ILE A 22 16.79 10.75 -1.48
N ASP A 23 18.06 10.66 -1.90
CA ASP A 23 19.21 10.48 -1.01
C ASP A 23 19.38 11.62 -0.01
N ALA A 24 19.21 12.86 -0.48
CA ALA A 24 19.21 14.02 0.39
C ALA A 24 18.09 13.94 1.45
N LEU A 25 16.86 13.63 1.04
CA LEU A 25 15.71 13.52 1.94
C LEU A 25 15.87 12.38 2.96
N VAL A 26 16.47 11.26 2.56
CA VAL A 26 16.81 10.15 3.48
C VAL A 26 17.86 10.61 4.48
N ALA A 27 18.93 11.27 4.03
CA ALA A 27 19.99 11.79 4.91
C ALA A 27 19.48 12.85 5.90
N GLU A 28 18.48 13.64 5.51
CA GLU A 28 17.78 14.62 6.36
C GLU A 28 16.78 13.98 7.34
N GLY A 29 16.53 12.67 7.25
CA GLY A 29 15.64 11.94 8.14
C GLY A 29 14.16 12.15 7.86
N HIS A 30 13.79 12.60 6.65
CA HIS A 30 12.38 12.82 6.28
C HIS A 30 11.57 11.52 6.18
N PHE A 31 12.24 10.40 5.88
CA PHE A 31 11.64 9.08 5.80
C PHE A 31 12.03 8.25 7.03
N SER A 32 11.23 8.35 8.09
CA SER A 32 11.45 7.65 9.37
C SER A 32 10.51 6.46 9.60
N GLY A 33 9.78 6.03 8.56
CA GLY A 33 8.88 4.88 8.64
C GLY A 33 7.63 5.10 9.50
N ARG A 34 7.27 6.35 9.76
CA ARG A 34 6.07 6.71 10.49
C ARG A 34 4.94 7.01 9.51
N ARG A 35 3.72 6.58 9.83
CA ARG A 35 2.51 6.81 9.00
C ARG A 35 2.19 8.29 8.75
N ASN A 36 2.84 9.22 9.46
CA ASN A 36 2.72 10.68 9.28
C ASN A 36 3.91 11.31 8.54
N ALA A 37 4.79 10.51 7.93
CA ALA A 37 5.84 11.03 7.05
C ALA A 37 5.21 11.80 5.88
N LYS A 38 5.86 12.88 5.46
CA LYS A 38 5.45 13.62 4.26
C LYS A 38 5.66 12.74 3.02
N SER A 39 4.77 12.87 2.04
CA SER A 39 4.95 12.20 0.74
C SER A 39 6.17 12.77 0.00
N LEU A 40 6.71 12.01 -0.95
CA LEU A 40 7.84 12.42 -1.77
C LEU A 40 7.50 13.70 -2.56
N THR A 41 6.32 13.73 -3.20
CA THR A 41 5.78 14.91 -3.91
C THR A 41 5.71 16.15 -3.03
N ALA A 42 5.19 16.03 -1.80
CA ALA A 42 5.10 17.14 -0.87
C ALA A 42 6.49 17.63 -0.41
N LEU A 43 7.46 16.72 -0.22
CA LEU A 43 8.84 17.07 0.12
C LEU A 43 9.54 17.79 -1.03
N LEU A 44 9.23 17.43 -2.28
CA LEU A 44 9.76 18.07 -3.47
C LEU A 44 8.95 19.30 -3.91
N SER A 45 7.88 19.64 -3.19
CA SER A 45 6.97 20.75 -3.50
C SER A 45 6.39 20.67 -4.93
N MET A 46 6.02 19.47 -5.36
CA MET A 46 5.38 19.20 -6.65
C MET A 46 4.07 18.46 -6.42
N GLU A 47 3.04 18.75 -7.22
CA GLU A 47 1.84 17.90 -7.26
C GLU A 47 2.15 16.60 -8.03
N TRP A 48 1.36 15.55 -7.82
CA TRP A 48 1.65 14.24 -8.42
C TRP A 48 1.55 14.26 -9.95
N GLU A 49 0.66 15.06 -10.54
CA GLU A 49 0.53 15.25 -11.99
C GLU A 49 1.81 15.88 -12.56
N GLU A 50 2.30 16.94 -11.92
CA GLU A 50 3.52 17.64 -12.30
C GLU A 50 4.72 16.70 -12.19
N PHE A 51 4.82 15.94 -11.08
CA PHE A 51 5.88 14.97 -10.89
C PHE A 51 5.84 13.87 -11.97
N SER A 52 4.65 13.36 -12.29
CA SER A 52 4.44 12.36 -13.34
C SER A 52 4.89 12.85 -14.71
N GLU A 53 4.50 14.07 -15.09
CA GLU A 53 4.88 14.69 -16.35
C GLU A 53 6.38 14.98 -16.40
N PHE A 54 6.93 15.58 -15.33
CA PHE A 54 8.33 15.96 -15.25
C PHE A 54 9.26 14.76 -15.36
N TYR A 55 9.01 13.70 -14.59
CA TYR A 55 9.83 12.49 -14.57
C TYR A 55 9.41 11.42 -15.59
N GLY A 56 8.34 11.65 -16.38
CA GLY A 56 7.87 10.65 -17.35
C GLY A 56 7.52 9.30 -16.69
N LEU A 57 6.95 9.34 -15.49
CA LEU A 57 6.56 8.15 -14.74
C LEU A 57 5.03 8.01 -14.76
N PRO A 58 4.47 6.80 -14.91
CA PRO A 58 3.03 6.61 -14.86
C PRO A 58 2.44 7.15 -13.55
N PRO A 59 1.28 7.85 -13.60
CA PRO A 59 0.57 8.35 -12.42
C PRO A 59 0.44 7.34 -11.27
N ALA A 60 0.11 6.09 -11.60
CA ALA A 60 -0.05 5.03 -10.61
C ALA A 60 1.25 4.69 -9.87
N LEU A 61 2.40 4.77 -10.55
CA LEU A 61 3.71 4.59 -9.93
C LEU A 61 4.09 5.78 -9.06
N VAL A 62 3.80 7.01 -9.49
CA VAL A 62 4.08 8.22 -8.70
C VAL A 62 3.36 8.17 -7.36
N LEU A 63 2.04 7.91 -7.39
CA LEU A 63 1.24 7.81 -6.17
C LEU A 63 1.67 6.64 -5.28
N LEU A 64 2.15 5.54 -5.88
CA LEU A 64 2.68 4.40 -5.14
C LEU A 64 4.02 4.73 -4.46
N LEU A 65 4.93 5.41 -5.17
CA LEU A 65 6.20 5.88 -4.61
C LEU A 65 6.00 6.91 -3.49
N ASP A 66 4.93 7.70 -3.55
CA ASP A 66 4.56 8.66 -2.52
C ASP A 66 4.11 7.99 -1.21
N ILE A 67 3.41 6.86 -1.32
CA ILE A 67 2.82 6.20 -0.16
C ILE A 67 3.77 5.20 0.49
N MET A 68 4.62 4.52 -0.29
CA MET A 68 5.54 3.48 0.19
C MET A 68 6.40 3.90 1.41
N PRO A 69 7.00 5.11 1.45
CA PRO A 69 7.82 5.54 2.60
C PRO A 69 7.06 5.64 3.91
N ALA A 70 5.76 5.96 3.89
CA ALA A 70 4.94 6.06 5.11
C ALA A 70 4.76 4.71 5.83
N TYR A 71 5.08 3.62 5.15
CA TYR A 71 5.03 2.25 5.64
C TYR A 71 6.41 1.59 5.64
N ALA A 72 7.46 2.32 5.28
CA ALA A 72 8.83 1.85 5.37
C ALA A 72 9.32 1.98 6.82
N PHE A 73 8.80 1.14 7.73
CA PHE A 73 8.96 1.22 9.19
C PHE A 73 10.42 1.18 9.71
N ASN A 74 11.40 0.94 8.84
CA ASN A 74 12.82 0.86 9.18
C ASN A 74 13.72 1.24 7.97
N GLU A 75 15.01 1.41 8.22
CA GLU A 75 16.00 1.78 7.21
C GLU A 75 16.09 0.78 6.04
N VAL A 76 15.89 -0.51 6.31
CA VAL A 76 15.90 -1.56 5.26
C VAL A 76 14.75 -1.35 4.28
N ALA A 77 13.56 -1.01 4.76
CA ALA A 77 12.41 -0.75 3.91
C ALA A 77 12.57 0.58 3.13
N VAL A 78 13.20 1.60 3.72
CA VAL A 78 13.54 2.85 3.02
C VAL A 78 14.57 2.57 1.92
N ALA A 79 15.57 1.75 2.18
CA ALA A 79 16.54 1.32 1.18
C ALA A 79 15.90 0.52 0.05
N ALA A 80 14.98 -0.40 0.35
CA ALA A 80 14.24 -1.16 -0.67
C ALA A 80 13.38 -0.25 -1.57
N TRP A 81 12.68 0.73 -0.98
CA TRP A 81 11.92 1.73 -1.74
C TRP A 81 12.81 2.59 -2.64
N ARG A 82 14.01 2.95 -2.16
CA ARG A 82 15.00 3.64 -2.99
C ARG A 82 15.49 2.76 -4.14
N ASP A 83 15.80 1.49 -3.85
CA ASP A 83 16.28 0.51 -4.83
C ASP A 83 15.26 0.23 -5.94
N LEU A 84 13.96 0.35 -5.63
CA LEU A 84 12.88 0.32 -6.60
C LEU A 84 13.03 1.44 -7.65
N VAL A 85 13.28 2.68 -7.23
CA VAL A 85 13.48 3.81 -8.15
C VAL A 85 14.75 3.60 -8.98
N LEU A 86 15.80 3.06 -8.37
CA LEU A 86 17.02 2.68 -9.06
C LEU A 86 16.85 1.54 -10.07
N ALA A 87 15.88 0.65 -9.88
CA ALA A 87 15.61 -0.44 -10.81
C ALA A 87 14.93 0.03 -12.10
N ILE A 88 14.25 1.18 -12.10
CA ILE A 88 13.57 1.71 -13.28
C ILE A 88 14.60 2.09 -14.35
N THR A 89 14.60 1.40 -15.47
CA THR A 89 15.48 1.74 -16.60
C THR A 89 14.93 2.95 -17.36
N PRO A 90 15.71 4.03 -17.55
CA PRO A 90 15.29 5.14 -18.40
C PRO A 90 14.92 4.63 -19.79
N GLY A 91 13.75 5.01 -20.29
CA GLY A 91 13.24 4.59 -21.59
C GLY A 91 12.26 3.41 -21.53
N ALA A 92 12.20 2.68 -20.41
CA ALA A 92 11.36 1.48 -20.31
C ALA A 92 9.86 1.79 -20.37
N ASP A 93 9.11 0.87 -20.96
CA ASP A 93 7.65 0.83 -20.81
C ASP A 93 7.31 0.21 -19.44
N LEU A 94 6.66 1.02 -18.60
CA LEU A 94 6.31 0.63 -17.24
C LEU A 94 4.90 0.05 -17.14
N ALA A 95 4.11 0.04 -18.22
CA ALA A 95 2.76 -0.51 -18.18
C ALA A 95 2.71 -2.02 -17.90
N PRO A 96 3.53 -2.88 -18.53
CA PRO A 96 3.58 -4.31 -18.19
C PRO A 96 3.95 -4.62 -16.73
N PRO A 97 5.09 -4.15 -16.18
CA PRO A 97 5.46 -4.47 -14.81
C PRO A 97 4.46 -3.93 -13.77
N LEU A 98 3.79 -2.81 -14.04
CA LEU A 98 2.72 -2.33 -13.15
C LEU A 98 1.45 -3.20 -13.20
N HIS A 99 1.13 -3.80 -14.35
CA HIS A 99 0.04 -4.78 -14.42
C HIS A 99 0.42 -6.07 -13.69
N ASP A 100 1.63 -6.59 -13.87
CA ASP A 100 2.08 -7.80 -13.17
C ASP A 100 2.10 -7.58 -11.65
N PHE A 101 2.52 -6.41 -11.20
CA PHE A 101 2.42 -6.01 -9.79
C PHE A 101 0.98 -5.97 -9.28
N LEU A 102 0.05 -5.43 -10.06
CA LEU A 102 -1.38 -5.46 -9.75
C LEU A 102 -1.89 -6.90 -9.62
N LEU A 103 -1.53 -7.79 -10.56
CA LEU A 103 -1.94 -9.20 -10.55
C LEU A 103 -1.41 -9.92 -9.29
N MET A 104 -0.16 -9.66 -8.91
CA MET A 104 0.41 -10.20 -7.66
C MET A 104 -0.40 -9.74 -6.45
N MET A 105 -0.71 -8.44 -6.33
CA MET A 105 -1.47 -7.91 -5.20
C MET A 105 -2.94 -8.41 -5.15
N MET A 106 -3.51 -8.83 -6.28
CA MET A 106 -4.85 -9.45 -6.30
C MET A 106 -4.87 -10.87 -5.72
N SER A 107 -3.75 -11.58 -5.83
CA SER A 107 -3.58 -12.86 -5.15
C SER A 107 -3.55 -12.60 -3.64
N PRO A 108 -4.40 -13.26 -2.85
CA PRO A 108 -4.38 -13.08 -1.42
C PRO A 108 -2.99 -13.42 -0.89
N PRO A 109 -2.45 -12.66 0.09
CA PRO A 109 -1.13 -12.94 0.67
C PRO A 109 -1.09 -14.28 1.43
N ARG A 110 -2.22 -14.99 1.54
CA ARG A 110 -2.39 -16.20 2.32
C ARG A 110 -3.19 -17.24 1.55
N GLU A 111 -2.84 -18.50 1.77
CA GLU A 111 -3.42 -19.67 1.11
C GLU A 111 -4.82 -20.06 1.65
N ASP A 112 -5.25 -19.49 2.78
CA ASP A 112 -6.54 -19.76 3.43
C ASP A 112 -7.73 -18.97 2.86
N ILE A 113 -7.46 -18.08 1.90
CA ILE A 113 -8.49 -17.34 1.17
C ILE A 113 -8.67 -18.02 -0.19
N ASP A 114 -9.82 -18.67 -0.39
CA ASP A 114 -10.14 -19.27 -1.69
C ASP A 114 -10.24 -18.17 -2.75
N PRO A 115 -9.41 -18.20 -3.82
CA PRO A 115 -9.58 -17.30 -4.94
C PRO A 115 -10.95 -17.54 -5.57
N SER A 116 -11.92 -16.69 -5.21
CA SER A 116 -13.21 -16.63 -5.88
C SER A 116 -13.01 -16.52 -7.40
N ASP A 117 -13.96 -17.06 -8.19
CA ASP A 117 -14.06 -16.84 -9.65
C ASP A 117 -13.86 -15.37 -10.04
N ILE A 118 -14.18 -14.44 -9.13
CA ILE A 118 -13.94 -13.00 -9.27
C ILE A 118 -12.46 -12.66 -9.53
N THR A 119 -11.50 -13.30 -8.85
CA THR A 119 -10.06 -13.02 -9.04
C THR A 119 -9.61 -13.42 -10.45
N GLY A 120 -10.07 -14.58 -10.93
CA GLY A 120 -9.80 -15.03 -12.30
C GLY A 120 -10.42 -14.11 -13.35
N ARG A 121 -11.67 -13.68 -13.12
CA ARG A 121 -12.37 -12.71 -13.99
C ARG A 121 -11.67 -11.35 -14.02
N LEU A 122 -11.30 -10.80 -12.87
CA LEU A 122 -10.54 -9.53 -12.76
C LEU A 122 -9.19 -9.63 -13.47
N SER A 123 -8.43 -10.70 -13.21
CA SER A 123 -7.14 -10.95 -13.86
C SER A 123 -7.29 -10.97 -15.38
N LYS A 124 -8.33 -11.63 -15.89
CA LYS A 124 -8.62 -11.67 -17.33
C LYS A 124 -8.94 -10.28 -17.90
N LEU A 125 -9.66 -9.42 -17.17
CA LEU A 125 -9.92 -8.06 -17.64
C LEU A 125 -8.62 -7.23 -17.73
N HIS A 126 -7.75 -7.33 -16.73
CA HIS A 126 -6.45 -6.64 -16.73
C HIS A 126 -5.50 -7.17 -17.82
N GLN A 127 -5.45 -8.49 -18.04
CA GLN A 127 -4.66 -9.10 -19.11
C GLN A 127 -5.12 -8.63 -20.50
N ARG A 128 -6.43 -8.50 -20.72
CA ARG A 128 -6.98 -7.95 -21.97
C ARG A 128 -6.58 -6.50 -22.19
N LEU A 129 -6.63 -5.66 -21.14
CA LEU A 129 -6.14 -4.28 -21.22
C LEU A 129 -4.65 -4.21 -21.57
N LEU A 130 -3.83 -5.08 -20.95
CA LEU A 130 -2.40 -5.16 -21.23
C LEU A 130 -2.13 -5.61 -22.67
N ALA A 131 -2.94 -6.51 -23.21
CA ALA A 131 -2.91 -6.92 -24.62
C ALA A 131 -3.42 -5.84 -25.60
N GLY A 132 -3.80 -4.65 -25.10
CA GLY A 132 -4.31 -3.54 -25.90
C GLY A 132 -5.78 -3.69 -26.31
N GLU A 133 -6.51 -4.65 -25.75
CA GLU A 133 -7.93 -4.82 -26.04
C GLU A 133 -8.78 -3.73 -25.37
N ALA A 134 -9.81 -3.28 -26.08
CA ALA A 134 -10.83 -2.43 -25.49
C ALA A 134 -11.76 -3.28 -24.61
N VAL A 135 -11.72 -3.04 -23.30
CA VAL A 135 -12.66 -3.66 -22.35
C VAL A 135 -13.82 -2.69 -22.08
N PRO A 136 -15.07 -3.04 -22.44
CA PRO A 136 -16.24 -2.22 -22.21
C PRO A 136 -16.47 -1.87 -20.74
N ARG A 137 -16.88 -0.62 -20.47
CA ARG A 137 -17.27 -0.15 -19.12
C ARG A 137 -18.28 -1.06 -18.40
N PRO A 138 -19.29 -1.67 -19.08
CA PRO A 138 -20.21 -2.60 -18.42
C PRO A 138 -19.54 -3.83 -17.80
N GLU A 139 -18.46 -4.36 -18.39
CA GLU A 139 -17.76 -5.53 -17.84
C GLU A 139 -17.13 -5.20 -16.47
N TRP A 140 -16.49 -4.03 -16.36
CA TRP A 140 -15.97 -3.50 -15.10
C TRP A 140 -17.08 -3.18 -14.09
N ALA A 141 -18.19 -2.61 -14.54
CA ALA A 141 -19.33 -2.27 -13.67
C ALA A 141 -19.98 -3.51 -13.05
N ASN A 142 -20.08 -4.61 -13.80
CA ASN A 142 -20.68 -5.85 -13.32
C ASN A 142 -19.87 -6.46 -12.17
N ILE A 143 -18.56 -6.61 -12.34
CA ILE A 143 -17.70 -7.16 -11.28
C ILE A 143 -17.71 -6.29 -10.03
N ARG A 144 -17.66 -4.95 -10.18
CA ARG A 144 -17.77 -4.04 -9.03
C ARG A 144 -19.08 -4.20 -8.27
N LYS A 145 -20.20 -4.35 -8.98
CA LYS A 145 -21.51 -4.57 -8.35
C LYS A 145 -21.54 -5.86 -7.53
N GLU A 146 -20.93 -6.93 -8.05
CA GLU A 146 -20.78 -8.20 -7.34
C GLU A 146 -19.91 -8.04 -6.09
N LEU A 147 -18.78 -7.34 -6.19
CA LEU A 147 -17.87 -7.07 -5.07
C LEU A 147 -18.50 -6.20 -3.98
N VAL A 148 -19.25 -5.16 -4.35
CA VAL A 148 -20.01 -4.34 -3.40
C VAL A 148 -21.00 -5.20 -2.64
N ALA A 149 -21.77 -6.05 -3.33
CA ALA A 149 -22.73 -6.95 -2.68
C ALA A 149 -22.03 -7.92 -1.69
N LEU A 150 -20.87 -8.47 -2.06
CA LEU A 150 -20.06 -9.30 -1.16
C LEU A 150 -19.51 -8.53 0.05
N SER A 151 -19.13 -7.26 -0.14
CA SER A 151 -18.68 -6.39 0.95
C SER A 151 -19.80 -5.97 1.91
N GLU A 152 -21.04 -5.91 1.41
CA GLU A 152 -22.26 -5.61 2.17
C GLU A 152 -22.83 -6.82 2.90
N GLU A 153 -22.35 -8.03 2.61
CA GLU A 153 -22.65 -9.20 3.43
C GLU A 153 -22.30 -8.84 4.89
N GLY A 154 -23.20 -9.21 5.81
CA GLY A 154 -23.18 -8.82 7.23
C GLY A 154 -22.02 -9.38 8.04
N LEU A 155 -20.84 -9.53 7.43
CA LEU A 155 -19.59 -9.92 8.06
C LEU A 155 -19.22 -8.88 9.14
N PRO A 156 -18.63 -9.32 10.26
CA PRO A 156 -18.18 -8.42 11.31
C PRO A 156 -17.19 -7.35 10.80
N ALA A 157 -17.10 -6.21 11.50
CA ALA A 157 -16.01 -5.27 11.27
C ALA A 157 -14.66 -5.97 11.54
N GLY A 158 -13.69 -5.78 10.65
CA GLY A 158 -12.39 -6.47 10.74
C GLY A 158 -12.37 -7.91 10.19
N ASP A 159 -13.49 -8.42 9.65
CA ASP A 159 -13.47 -9.72 8.95
C ASP A 159 -12.51 -9.65 7.76
N ARG A 160 -11.57 -10.60 7.70
CA ARG A 160 -10.51 -10.65 6.69
C ARG A 160 -11.06 -10.72 5.27
N ARG A 161 -12.21 -11.36 5.07
CA ARG A 161 -12.85 -11.46 3.75
C ARG A 161 -13.31 -10.08 3.25
N LYS A 162 -13.81 -9.21 4.15
CA LYS A 162 -14.16 -7.83 3.78
C LYS A 162 -12.97 -7.05 3.25
N LEU A 163 -11.83 -7.19 3.90
CA LEU A 163 -10.60 -6.52 3.46
C LEU A 163 -10.07 -7.08 2.14
N GLN A 164 -10.19 -8.39 1.92
CA GLN A 164 -9.90 -8.99 0.61
C GLN A 164 -10.82 -8.45 -0.48
N TYR A 165 -12.12 -8.32 -0.20
CA TYR A 165 -13.07 -7.70 -1.13
C TYR A 165 -12.70 -6.24 -1.42
N SER A 166 -12.19 -5.49 -0.44
CA SER A 166 -11.69 -4.13 -0.67
C SER A 166 -10.46 -4.08 -1.59
N VAL A 167 -9.55 -5.07 -1.52
CA VAL A 167 -8.44 -5.19 -2.48
C VAL A 167 -8.99 -5.43 -3.89
N TRP A 168 -9.93 -6.36 -4.04
CA TRP A 168 -10.53 -6.67 -5.34
C TRP A 168 -11.38 -5.53 -5.90
N GLU A 169 -12.07 -4.78 -5.04
CA GLU A 169 -12.85 -3.60 -5.43
C GLU A 169 -11.93 -2.50 -5.96
N ALA A 170 -10.80 -2.26 -5.29
CA ALA A 170 -9.77 -1.35 -5.80
C ALA A 170 -9.24 -1.82 -7.17
N ALA A 171 -9.02 -3.12 -7.34
CA ALA A 171 -8.57 -3.70 -8.60
C ALA A 171 -9.65 -3.72 -9.71
N ALA A 172 -10.92 -3.49 -9.39
CA ALA A 172 -12.03 -3.56 -10.34
C ALA A 172 -12.20 -2.31 -11.21
N TRP A 173 -11.08 -1.64 -11.50
CA TRP A 173 -10.97 -0.47 -12.35
C TRP A 173 -9.80 -0.64 -13.33
N PRO A 174 -9.87 -0.08 -14.55
CA PRO A 174 -8.73 -0.06 -15.47
C PRO A 174 -7.54 0.69 -14.88
N LEU A 175 -6.36 0.07 -14.84
CA LEU A 175 -5.14 0.70 -14.29
C LEU A 175 -4.82 2.05 -14.97
N ARG A 176 -5.05 2.12 -16.29
CA ARG A 176 -4.83 3.33 -17.09
C ARG A 176 -5.69 4.52 -16.66
N ASP A 177 -6.91 4.28 -16.20
CA ASP A 177 -7.91 5.32 -15.98
C ASP A 177 -8.06 5.68 -14.49
N SER A 178 -7.33 5.02 -13.61
CA SER A 178 -7.48 5.15 -12.16
C SER A 178 -6.12 5.03 -11.47
N PRO A 179 -5.37 6.13 -11.35
CA PRO A 179 -3.99 6.10 -10.87
C PRO A 179 -3.88 5.67 -9.40
N SER A 180 -4.96 5.78 -8.62
CA SER A 180 -4.97 5.39 -7.21
C SER A 180 -5.14 3.89 -6.95
N ILE A 181 -5.40 3.05 -7.97
CA ILE A 181 -5.69 1.62 -7.78
C ILE A 181 -4.58 0.93 -7.00
N LEU A 182 -3.31 1.09 -7.44
CA LEU A 182 -2.18 0.43 -6.81
C LEU A 182 -2.01 0.88 -5.36
N VAL A 183 -2.21 2.17 -5.07
CA VAL A 183 -2.16 2.69 -3.70
C VAL A 183 -3.23 2.06 -2.83
N GLN A 184 -4.47 1.99 -3.30
CA GLN A 184 -5.58 1.41 -2.52
C GLN A 184 -5.35 -0.09 -2.28
N MET A 185 -4.94 -0.83 -3.31
CA MET A 185 -4.60 -2.25 -3.19
C MET A 185 -3.46 -2.44 -2.19
N PHE A 186 -2.38 -1.68 -2.32
CA PHE A 186 -1.20 -1.79 -1.47
C PHE A 186 -1.51 -1.50 0.00
N ARG A 187 -2.33 -0.48 0.29
CA ARG A 187 -2.81 -0.19 1.66
C ARG A 187 -3.65 -1.34 2.22
N SER A 188 -4.65 -1.80 1.46
CA SER A 188 -5.56 -2.87 1.89
C SER A 188 -4.82 -4.20 2.08
N TRP A 189 -3.85 -4.50 1.21
CA TRP A 189 -2.99 -5.67 1.30
C TRP A 189 -2.05 -5.60 2.53
N GLY A 190 -1.57 -4.40 2.86
CA GLY A 190 -0.88 -4.15 4.13
C GLY A 190 -1.75 -4.43 5.36
N ILE A 191 -2.99 -3.95 5.37
CA ILE A 191 -3.93 -4.21 6.49
C ILE A 191 -4.25 -5.71 6.60
N LEU A 192 -4.44 -6.41 5.48
CA LEU A 192 -4.62 -7.87 5.48
C LEU A 192 -3.43 -8.60 6.09
N SER A 193 -2.21 -8.07 5.88
CA SER A 193 -0.97 -8.60 6.44
C SER A 193 -0.84 -8.36 7.95
N GLU A 194 -1.51 -7.33 8.51
CA GLU A 194 -1.56 -7.07 9.96
C GLU A 194 -2.41 -8.12 10.69
N LEU A 195 -3.38 -8.72 10.01
CA LEU A 195 -4.38 -9.61 10.62
C LEU A 195 -3.88 -11.05 10.85
N VAL A 196 -2.58 -11.27 10.98
CA VAL A 196 -2.03 -12.60 11.33
C VAL A 196 -2.59 -13.02 12.69
N PRO A 197 -3.17 -14.23 12.83
CA PRO A 197 -3.56 -14.76 14.14
C PRO A 197 -2.36 -14.72 15.09
N ASP A 198 -2.49 -13.97 16.17
CA ASP A 198 -1.48 -13.92 17.22
C ASP A 198 -1.89 -14.88 18.33
N PRO A 199 -1.18 -16.01 18.52
CA PRO A 199 -1.55 -17.00 19.55
C PRO A 199 -1.45 -16.44 20.98
N GLU A 200 -0.76 -15.32 21.17
CA GLU A 200 -0.60 -14.64 22.46
C GLU A 200 -1.59 -13.47 22.66
N TRP A 201 -2.44 -13.17 21.66
CA TRP A 201 -3.46 -12.12 21.73
C TRP A 201 -4.84 -12.67 21.35
N SER A 202 -5.71 -12.83 22.35
CA SER A 202 -7.05 -13.38 22.16
C SER A 202 -8.11 -12.31 21.87
N ASP A 203 -9.26 -12.71 21.34
CA ASP A 203 -10.45 -11.83 21.22
C ASP A 203 -10.87 -11.24 22.58
N ALA A 204 -10.63 -11.97 23.67
CA ALA A 204 -10.89 -11.47 25.02
C ALA A 204 -9.90 -10.35 25.42
N ASP A 205 -8.63 -10.46 25.02
CA ASP A 205 -7.64 -9.39 25.22
C ASP A 205 -7.99 -8.15 24.39
N GLU A 206 -8.44 -8.34 23.13
CA GLU A 206 -8.90 -7.28 22.26
C GLU A 206 -10.10 -6.53 22.85
N ALA A 207 -11.13 -7.26 23.29
CA ALA A 207 -12.31 -6.69 23.94
C ALA A 207 -11.96 -5.97 25.25
N ASN A 208 -11.02 -6.52 26.03
CA ASN A 208 -10.57 -5.90 27.27
C ASN A 208 -9.80 -4.60 27.00
N LYS A 209 -8.91 -4.59 26.00
CA LYS A 209 -8.18 -3.41 25.55
C LYS A 209 -9.15 -2.31 25.09
N GLU A 210 -10.12 -2.64 24.24
CA GLU A 210 -11.12 -1.67 23.80
C GLU A 210 -11.94 -1.08 24.96
N ARG A 211 -12.33 -1.93 25.92
CA ARG A 211 -13.04 -1.47 27.13
C ARG A 211 -12.19 -0.45 27.89
N VAL A 212 -10.94 -0.79 28.20
CA VAL A 212 -10.03 0.06 28.98
C VAL A 212 -9.73 1.38 28.26
N LEU A 213 -9.44 1.34 26.96
CA LEU A 213 -9.19 2.55 26.17
C LEU A 213 -10.44 3.44 26.06
N ARG A 214 -11.65 2.87 25.97
CA ARG A 214 -12.91 3.63 26.02
C ARG A 214 -13.14 4.29 27.37
N GLU A 215 -12.78 3.62 28.47
CA GLU A 215 -12.85 4.20 29.81
C GLU A 215 -11.88 5.38 29.95
N ILE A 216 -10.61 5.21 29.55
CA ILE A 216 -9.62 6.29 29.52
C ILE A 216 -10.12 7.45 28.65
N TRP A 217 -10.65 7.16 27.45
CA TRP A 217 -11.20 8.18 26.57
C TRP A 217 -12.30 9.03 27.22
N ARG A 218 -13.21 8.39 27.95
CA ARG A 218 -14.30 9.07 28.67
C ARG A 218 -13.76 9.92 29.82
N GLU A 219 -12.81 9.42 30.60
CA GLU A 219 -12.23 10.17 31.71
C GLU A 219 -11.42 11.39 31.25
N GLN A 220 -10.82 11.32 30.07
CA GLN A 220 -10.05 12.43 29.48
C GLN A 220 -10.93 13.42 28.70
N GLU A 221 -12.25 13.40 28.88
CA GLU A 221 -13.17 14.32 28.20
C GLU A 221 -12.88 15.79 28.53
N SER A 222 -12.64 16.12 29.80
CA SER A 222 -12.35 17.49 30.24
C SER A 222 -11.01 18.01 29.70
N VAL A 223 -9.98 17.17 29.69
CA VAL A 223 -8.64 17.47 29.14
C VAL A 223 -8.75 17.75 27.64
N ARG A 224 -9.47 16.90 26.91
CA ARG A 224 -9.73 17.12 25.47
C ARG A 224 -10.57 18.38 25.21
N ALA A 225 -11.58 18.65 26.04
CA ALA A 225 -12.39 19.87 25.93
C ALA A 225 -11.58 21.15 26.18
N ALA A 226 -10.49 21.07 26.96
CA ALA A 226 -9.54 22.15 27.16
C ALA A 226 -8.54 22.33 25.99
N GLY A 227 -8.62 21.49 24.95
CA GLY A 227 -7.71 21.52 23.79
C GLY A 227 -6.39 20.79 24.02
N GLU A 228 -6.24 20.07 25.14
CA GLU A 228 -5.07 19.26 25.43
C GLU A 228 -5.19 17.87 24.78
N THR A 229 -4.03 17.26 24.46
CA THR A 229 -3.97 15.91 23.87
C THR A 229 -3.51 14.91 24.93
N PRO A 230 -4.38 14.03 25.43
CA PRO A 230 -4.01 13.04 26.44
C PRO A 230 -2.99 12.03 25.91
N GLU A 231 -2.01 11.66 26.73
CA GLU A 231 -1.04 10.61 26.43
C GLU A 231 -1.63 9.21 26.66
N TYR A 232 -2.49 8.77 25.76
CA TYR A 232 -3.20 7.49 25.89
C TYR A 232 -2.31 6.26 26.15
N PRO A 233 -1.13 6.09 25.53
CA PRO A 233 -0.26 4.95 25.82
C PRO A 233 0.20 4.93 27.29
N VAL A 234 0.56 6.09 27.85
CA VAL A 234 0.99 6.23 29.24
C VAL A 234 -0.16 5.94 30.21
N LEU A 235 -1.34 6.49 29.92
CA LEU A 235 -2.55 6.25 30.71
C LEU A 235 -2.97 4.77 30.68
N PHE A 236 -2.80 4.10 29.54
CA PHE A 236 -3.10 2.68 29.39
C PHE A 236 -2.11 1.82 30.15
N MET A 237 -0.82 2.09 30.03
CA MET A 237 0.25 1.39 30.77
C MET A 237 0.11 1.56 32.28
N ALA A 238 -0.29 2.74 32.75
CA ALA A 238 -0.51 2.99 34.18
C ALA A 238 -1.71 2.22 34.74
N ARG A 239 -2.74 1.97 33.92
CA ARG A 239 -3.99 1.34 34.34
C ARG A 239 -3.94 -0.19 34.28
N GLU A 240 -3.46 -0.73 33.17
CA GLU A 240 -3.41 -2.18 32.90
C GLU A 240 -2.02 -2.55 32.35
N PRO A 241 -0.97 -2.55 33.18
CA PRO A 241 0.41 -2.71 32.71
C PRO A 241 0.66 -4.04 32.00
N ASP A 242 0.01 -5.13 32.44
CA ASP A 242 0.16 -6.44 31.82
C ASP A 242 -0.55 -6.53 30.46
N LEU A 243 -1.74 -5.94 30.34
CA LEU A 243 -2.45 -5.88 29.07
C LEU A 243 -1.75 -4.93 28.09
N ALA A 244 -1.23 -3.80 28.57
CA ALA A 244 -0.49 -2.83 27.77
C ALA A 244 0.79 -3.44 27.19
N ARG A 245 1.60 -4.15 28.00
CA ARG A 245 2.79 -4.85 27.50
C ARG A 245 2.47 -5.93 26.47
N ARG A 246 1.41 -6.71 26.70
CA ARG A 246 0.96 -7.72 25.72
C ARG A 246 0.44 -7.06 24.44
N PHE A 247 -0.27 -5.93 24.55
CA PHE A 247 -0.74 -5.16 23.40
C PHE A 247 0.43 -4.58 22.60
N GLU A 248 1.45 -4.04 23.25
CA GLU A 248 2.67 -3.57 22.60
C GLU A 248 3.39 -4.71 21.86
N ALA A 249 3.52 -5.88 22.49
CA ALA A 249 4.09 -7.07 21.85
C ALA A 249 3.27 -7.53 20.63
N HIS A 250 1.94 -7.57 20.77
CA HIS A 250 1.02 -7.86 19.68
C HIS A 250 1.17 -6.87 18.52
N LEU A 251 1.19 -5.57 18.82
CA LEU A 251 1.38 -4.50 17.84
C LEU A 251 2.74 -4.62 17.13
N ASN A 252 3.81 -4.93 17.86
CA ASN A 252 5.14 -5.14 17.28
C ASN A 252 5.17 -6.32 16.32
N ARG A 253 4.49 -7.43 16.64
CA ARG A 253 4.36 -8.59 15.74
C ARG A 253 3.54 -8.26 14.50
N ALA A 254 2.40 -7.58 14.66
CA ALA A 254 1.59 -7.12 13.54
C ALA A 254 2.41 -6.19 12.62
N ASN A 255 3.13 -5.21 13.18
CA ASN A 255 3.99 -4.30 12.43
C ASN A 255 5.16 -5.03 11.73
N ALA A 256 5.73 -6.07 12.35
CA ALA A 256 6.80 -6.86 11.74
C ALA A 256 6.30 -7.68 10.54
N GLY A 257 5.16 -8.38 10.69
CA GLY A 257 4.54 -9.12 9.60
C GLY A 257 4.15 -8.22 8.43
N THR A 258 3.65 -7.01 8.74
CA THR A 258 3.42 -5.96 7.74
C THR A 258 4.74 -5.58 7.07
N SER A 259 5.76 -5.18 7.82
CA SER A 259 7.04 -4.75 7.24
C SER A 259 7.65 -5.78 6.28
N GLU A 260 7.58 -7.07 6.61
CA GLU A 260 8.05 -8.18 5.76
C GLU A 260 7.29 -8.24 4.43
N ARG A 261 5.96 -8.22 4.49
CA ARG A 261 5.10 -8.25 3.30
C ARG A 261 5.29 -7.02 2.42
N TRP A 262 5.50 -5.85 3.02
CA TRP A 262 5.82 -4.63 2.28
C TRP A 262 7.15 -4.76 1.54
N GLY A 263 8.16 -5.32 2.21
CA GLY A 263 9.43 -5.67 1.59
C GLY A 263 9.25 -6.63 0.41
N GLU A 264 8.42 -7.68 0.55
CA GLU A 264 8.08 -8.61 -0.54
C GLU A 264 7.49 -7.89 -1.75
N ALA A 265 6.48 -7.03 -1.54
CA ALA A 265 5.84 -6.28 -2.61
C ALA A 265 6.81 -5.33 -3.32
N ILE A 266 7.62 -4.57 -2.56
CA ILE A 266 8.63 -3.66 -3.13
C ILE A 266 9.69 -4.45 -3.91
N ASN A 267 10.19 -5.56 -3.36
CA ASN A 267 11.18 -6.40 -4.01
C ASN A 267 10.65 -7.05 -5.29
N TYR A 268 9.40 -7.48 -5.30
CA TYR A 268 8.74 -8.03 -6.49
C TYR A 268 8.59 -6.96 -7.58
N LEU A 269 8.10 -5.76 -7.25
CA LEU A 269 8.05 -4.68 -8.24
C LEU A 269 9.44 -4.28 -8.75
N THR A 270 10.43 -4.27 -7.85
CA THR A 270 11.83 -4.01 -8.19
C THR A 270 12.37 -5.06 -9.15
N SER A 271 12.07 -6.35 -8.95
CA SER A 271 12.49 -7.41 -9.88
C SER A 271 11.80 -7.27 -11.23
N LEU A 272 10.50 -6.94 -11.27
CA LEU A 272 9.80 -6.69 -12.53
C LEU A 272 10.44 -5.56 -13.35
N PHE A 273 10.89 -4.48 -12.70
CA PHE A 273 11.61 -3.40 -13.40
C PHE A 273 13.00 -3.81 -13.89
N ARG A 274 13.70 -4.72 -13.20
CA ARG A 274 15.00 -5.25 -13.63
C ARG A 274 14.84 -6.27 -14.77
N ASP A 275 13.88 -7.17 -14.67
CA ASP A 275 13.69 -8.28 -15.60
C ASP A 275 13.06 -7.82 -16.93
N GLY A 276 12.24 -6.76 -16.91
CA GLY A 276 11.74 -6.11 -18.11
C GLY A 276 12.83 -5.60 -19.07
N VAL A 277 14.06 -5.42 -18.58
CA VAL A 277 15.23 -5.05 -19.40
C VAL A 277 15.72 -6.23 -20.25
N VAL A 278 15.60 -7.47 -19.76
CA VAL A 278 16.13 -8.67 -20.44
C VAL A 278 15.23 -9.10 -21.61
N ALA A 279 13.91 -8.91 -21.48
CA ALA A 279 12.96 -9.28 -22.53
C ALA A 279 12.94 -8.30 -23.73
N GLY A 280 13.44 -7.07 -23.56
CA GLY A 280 13.47 -6.03 -24.59
C GLY A 280 14.75 -5.96 -25.45
N GLN A 281 15.70 -6.90 -25.25
CA GLN A 281 16.99 -6.95 -25.97
C GLN A 281 17.11 -8.15 -26.95
N VAL A 282 16.00 -8.80 -27.30
CA VAL A 282 15.95 -9.89 -28.31
C VAL A 282 15.22 -9.44 -29.56
#